data_AF-A0A8I1N9J2-F1
#
_entry.id   AF-A0A8I1N9J2-F1
#
_cell.length_a   1.000
_cell.length_b   1.000
_cell.length_c   1.000
_cell.angle_alpha   90.00
_cell.angle_beta   90.00
_cell.angle_gamma   90.00
#
_symmetry.space_group_name_H-M   'P 1'
#
loop_
_entity.id
_entity.type
_entity.pdbx_description
1 polymer ?
#
loop_
_entity_poly.entity_id
_entity_poly.type
_entity_poly.pdbx_seq_one_letter_code
_entity_poly.pdbx_strand_id
1 'polypeptide(L)'
;MLIGFVILYLVISIGVGMYAATRVHTARDYVVAGRHLPIYIVTATVFATWFGSETVLGIPATFLNEGLHGIVSDPFGSSMCLILVGLFFARKLYRMNLLTLTDYYRKRYGRKVEVITGVAIIISYLGWVSAQMTALGLVFNILSQGVITQTQGTLIGAAIVLLYTLYGGMWSVALTDFFQMSIIVVGLLYILYVASDMAGGLGHVVQHAAQKGQFNFWPAANSKDVIAFIAAWITMMFGSIPQQDVFQRVMSAKSENIAVAGSVMGGSFYFFFAFVPLTIAYSATLIDPGLVSGLLDKDSQMILPQLILNHMPVFAQIMFFGALLSAIMSTASGTLLAPAVTFSENIIKPYLPHHNDKTLLLTMRVVVVGFAAIVTTFALYSDATIYQMVENAYKITLVVAFVPLVSGLYWQRACKQGAYLSIALGLAVWLPMEIWLPEGSALLPPQFAGFLASLTGMVIGSLKPEFFGGRRPHPRHMA
;
A
#
# COMPACT_ATOMS: atom_id res chain seq x y z
N MET A 1 -5.19 -15.00 -28.83
CA MET A 1 -4.00 -15.67 -28.25
C MET A 1 -3.59 -15.04 -26.91
N LEU A 2 -3.30 -13.73 -26.86
CA LEU A 2 -2.92 -12.99 -25.62
C LEU A 2 -3.88 -13.24 -24.44
N ILE A 3 -5.17 -12.98 -24.62
CA ILE A 3 -6.20 -13.17 -23.57
C ILE A 3 -6.19 -14.60 -23.02
N GLY A 4 -6.02 -15.62 -23.88
CA GLY A 4 -5.98 -17.01 -23.45
C GLY A 4 -4.80 -17.33 -22.53
N PHE A 5 -3.62 -16.81 -22.83
CA PHE A 5 -2.44 -16.96 -21.96
C PHE A 5 -2.57 -16.17 -20.66
N VAL A 6 -3.17 -14.98 -20.71
CA VAL A 6 -3.48 -14.21 -19.51
C VAL A 6 -4.46 -14.98 -18.62
N ILE A 7 -5.54 -15.53 -19.17
CA ILE A 7 -6.49 -16.38 -18.43
C ILE A 7 -5.77 -17.58 -17.84
N LEU A 8 -4.94 -18.29 -18.61
CA LEU A 8 -4.17 -19.43 -18.13
C LEU A 8 -3.28 -19.04 -16.94
N TYR A 9 -2.61 -17.90 -17.04
CA TYR A 9 -1.79 -17.36 -15.97
C TYR A 9 -2.60 -17.06 -14.70
N LEU A 10 -3.76 -16.41 -14.85
CA LEU A 10 -4.69 -16.15 -13.74
C LEU A 10 -5.14 -17.45 -13.08
N VAL A 11 -5.52 -18.46 -13.87
CA VAL A 11 -5.94 -19.76 -13.37
C VAL A 11 -4.82 -20.45 -12.60
N ILE A 12 -3.59 -20.43 -13.10
CA ILE A 12 -2.43 -21.00 -12.40
C ILE A 12 -2.19 -20.26 -11.07
N SER A 13 -2.22 -18.93 -11.09
CA SER A 13 -2.01 -18.10 -9.90
C SER A 13 -3.09 -18.36 -8.84
N ILE A 14 -4.36 -18.42 -9.25
CA ILE A 14 -5.48 -18.77 -8.37
C ILE A 14 -5.31 -20.19 -7.84
N GLY A 15 -4.90 -21.14 -8.69
CA GLY A 15 -4.63 -22.53 -8.30
C GLY A 15 -3.57 -22.65 -7.20
N VAL A 16 -2.47 -21.91 -7.31
CA VAL A 16 -1.41 -21.84 -6.28
C VAL A 16 -1.98 -21.30 -4.96
N GLY A 17 -2.78 -20.23 -5.02
CA GLY A 17 -3.42 -19.65 -3.85
C GLY A 17 -4.42 -20.61 -3.17
N MET A 18 -5.27 -21.27 -3.96
CA MET A 18 -6.24 -22.27 -3.47
C MET A 18 -5.55 -23.50 -2.87
N TYR A 19 -4.43 -23.94 -3.43
CA TYR A 19 -3.61 -24.98 -2.82
C TYR A 19 -3.06 -24.54 -1.47
N ALA A 20 -2.50 -23.33 -1.37
CA ALA A 20 -2.01 -22.79 -0.10
C ALA A 20 -3.11 -22.60 0.95
N ALA A 21 -4.34 -22.28 0.52
CA ALA A 21 -5.52 -22.17 1.39
C ALA A 21 -5.80 -23.45 2.18
N THR A 22 -5.43 -24.62 1.65
CA THR A 22 -5.59 -25.91 2.36
C THR A 22 -4.79 -26.00 3.66
N ARG A 23 -3.81 -25.11 3.86
CA ARG A 23 -2.99 -25.03 5.08
C ARG A 23 -3.57 -24.14 6.17
N VAL A 24 -4.72 -23.50 5.93
CA VAL A 24 -5.33 -22.59 6.90
C VAL A 24 -6.35 -23.34 7.76
N HIS A 25 -5.98 -23.58 9.02
CA HIS A 25 -6.84 -24.29 9.98
C HIS A 25 -7.28 -23.44 11.17
N THR A 26 -6.49 -22.43 11.54
CA THR A 26 -6.76 -21.55 12.68
C THR A 26 -6.79 -20.07 12.27
N ALA A 27 -7.33 -19.20 13.13
CA ALA A 27 -7.26 -17.75 12.91
C ALA A 27 -5.81 -17.24 12.82
N ARG A 28 -4.87 -17.85 13.56
CA ARG A 28 -3.45 -17.49 13.51
C ARG A 28 -2.80 -17.87 12.17
N ASP A 29 -3.20 -18.98 11.57
CA ASP A 29 -2.76 -19.34 10.22
C ASP A 29 -3.31 -18.38 9.18
N TYR A 30 -4.57 -17.99 9.33
CA TYR A 30 -5.24 -17.05 8.43
C TYR A 30 -4.62 -15.66 8.47
N VAL A 31 -4.20 -15.17 9.64
CA VAL A 31 -3.64 -13.81 9.79
C VAL A 31 -2.12 -13.78 9.62
N VAL A 32 -1.35 -14.67 10.25
CA VAL A 32 0.13 -14.55 10.27
C VAL A 32 0.87 -15.78 9.77
N ALA A 33 0.19 -16.70 9.06
CA ALA A 33 0.76 -17.95 8.58
C ALA A 33 1.52 -18.73 9.68
N GLY A 34 1.00 -18.66 10.92
CA GLY A 34 1.59 -19.30 12.10
C GLY A 34 2.95 -18.74 12.55
N ARG A 35 3.49 -17.68 11.92
CA ARG A 35 4.87 -17.16 12.12
C ARG A 35 5.96 -18.13 11.66
N HIS A 36 5.78 -18.80 10.52
CA HIS A 36 6.75 -19.77 10.00
C HIS A 36 7.46 -19.32 8.71
N LEU A 37 7.19 -18.10 8.23
CA LEU A 37 7.67 -17.70 6.91
C LEU A 37 9.20 -17.48 6.91
N PRO A 38 9.93 -18.15 6.00
CA PRO A 38 11.36 -17.95 5.83
C PRO A 38 11.65 -16.63 5.11
N ILE A 39 12.91 -16.21 5.14
CA ILE A 39 13.34 -14.88 4.70
C ILE A 39 13.00 -14.55 3.24
N TYR A 40 13.13 -15.52 2.32
CA TYR A 40 12.83 -15.31 0.90
C TYR A 40 11.33 -15.08 0.66
N ILE A 41 10.44 -15.73 1.45
CA ILE A 41 9.00 -15.49 1.37
C ILE A 41 8.64 -14.15 2.01
N VAL A 42 9.23 -13.81 3.17
CA VAL A 42 8.97 -12.50 3.82
C VAL A 42 9.43 -11.35 2.92
N THR A 43 10.61 -11.47 2.30
CA THR A 43 11.12 -10.46 1.36
C THR A 43 10.20 -10.32 0.16
N ALA A 44 9.78 -11.45 -0.43
CA ALA A 44 8.90 -11.45 -1.59
C ALA A 44 7.52 -10.88 -1.29
N THR A 45 6.95 -11.20 -0.13
CA THR A 45 5.64 -10.67 0.29
C THR A 45 5.67 -9.18 0.59
N VAL A 46 6.73 -8.69 1.26
CA VAL A 46 6.92 -7.25 1.48
C VAL A 46 7.04 -6.52 0.14
N PHE A 47 7.84 -7.04 -0.79
CA PHE A 47 7.97 -6.49 -2.14
C PHE A 47 6.62 -6.51 -2.89
N ALA A 48 6.00 -7.69 -3.01
CA ALA A 48 4.81 -7.91 -3.84
C ALA A 48 3.58 -7.14 -3.35
N THR A 49 3.42 -7.00 -2.03
CA THR A 49 2.30 -6.22 -1.45
C THR A 49 2.38 -4.74 -1.84
N TRP A 50 3.59 -4.21 -2.05
CA TRP A 50 3.79 -2.80 -2.39
C TRP A 50 3.96 -2.57 -3.89
N PHE A 51 4.43 -3.60 -4.61
CA PHE A 51 4.56 -3.59 -6.06
C PHE A 51 3.21 -3.87 -6.74
N GLY A 52 2.25 -2.96 -6.58
CA GLY A 52 0.88 -3.07 -7.10
C GLY A 52 0.59 -2.20 -8.32
N SER A 53 -0.68 -1.83 -8.52
CA SER A 53 -1.11 -0.96 -9.61
C SER A 53 -0.43 0.41 -9.60
N GLU A 54 -0.20 0.98 -8.42
CA GLU A 54 0.45 2.28 -8.24
C GLU A 54 1.85 2.25 -8.85
N THR A 55 2.68 1.26 -8.49
CA THR A 55 4.07 1.20 -8.97
C THR A 55 4.19 0.99 -10.48
N VAL A 56 3.27 0.22 -11.06
CA VAL A 56 3.35 -0.11 -12.49
C VAL A 56 2.60 0.90 -13.37
N LEU A 57 1.49 1.49 -12.90
CA LEU A 57 0.64 2.38 -13.72
C LEU A 57 0.59 3.80 -13.19
N GLY A 58 0.56 4.00 -11.86
CA GLY A 58 0.45 5.31 -11.23
C GLY A 58 1.75 6.12 -11.28
N ILE A 59 2.83 5.61 -10.65
CA ILE A 59 4.12 6.30 -10.59
C ILE A 59 4.64 6.66 -11.99
N PRO A 60 4.63 5.76 -13.00
CA PRO A 60 5.18 6.12 -14.30
C PRO A 60 4.36 7.22 -15.00
N ALA A 61 3.05 7.26 -14.78
CA ALA A 61 2.18 8.30 -15.28
C ALA A 61 2.47 9.66 -14.62
N THR A 62 2.60 9.69 -13.29
CA THR A 62 3.02 10.89 -12.55
C THR A 62 4.42 11.33 -12.95
N PHE A 63 5.37 10.40 -13.13
CA PHE A 63 6.73 10.71 -13.58
C PHE A 63 6.77 11.34 -14.97
N LEU A 64 5.92 10.92 -15.91
CA LEU A 64 5.87 11.56 -17.24
C LEU A 64 5.43 13.03 -17.16
N ASN A 65 4.54 13.36 -16.22
CA ASN A 65 4.02 14.72 -16.02
C ASN A 65 4.94 15.60 -15.18
N GLU A 66 5.45 15.05 -14.07
CA GLU A 66 6.09 15.80 -13.00
C GLU A 66 7.55 15.35 -12.74
N GLY A 67 8.07 14.34 -13.42
CA GLY A 67 9.42 13.83 -13.17
C GLY A 67 9.65 13.35 -11.73
N LEU A 68 10.91 13.35 -11.28
CA LEU A 68 11.29 12.81 -9.97
C LEU A 68 10.69 13.58 -8.79
N HIS A 69 10.44 14.88 -8.93
CA HIS A 69 9.90 15.68 -7.82
C HIS A 69 8.44 15.32 -7.49
N GLY A 70 7.63 14.97 -8.51
CA GLY A 70 6.23 14.58 -8.32
C GLY A 70 6.03 13.19 -7.70
N ILE A 71 7.06 12.35 -7.74
CA ILE A 71 7.02 10.97 -7.25
C ILE A 71 7.80 10.79 -5.94
N VAL A 72 7.92 11.84 -5.14
CA VAL A 72 8.60 11.77 -3.84
C VAL A 72 7.87 10.85 -2.85
N SER A 73 6.55 10.73 -2.96
CA SER A 73 5.76 9.84 -2.11
C SER A 73 6.07 8.37 -2.43
N ASP A 74 6.05 7.97 -3.69
CA ASP A 74 6.37 6.61 -4.15
C ASP A 74 7.27 6.68 -5.40
N PRO A 75 8.51 6.13 -5.41
CA PRO A 75 9.05 5.08 -4.53
C PRO A 75 9.84 5.52 -3.31
N PHE A 76 10.14 6.81 -3.15
CA PHE A 76 11.04 7.23 -2.08
C PHE A 76 10.40 7.08 -0.70
N GLY A 77 9.19 7.57 -0.48
CA GLY A 77 8.49 7.45 0.80
C GLY A 77 8.09 6.01 1.14
N SER A 78 7.47 5.30 0.21
CA SER A 78 7.02 3.90 0.37
C SER A 78 8.18 2.94 0.69
N SER A 79 9.30 3.02 -0.04
CA SER A 79 10.48 2.19 0.26
C SER A 79 11.10 2.52 1.62
N MET A 80 11.19 3.81 1.97
CA MET A 80 11.69 4.25 3.27
C MET A 80 10.80 3.77 4.42
N CYS A 81 9.48 3.76 4.27
CA CYS A 81 8.57 3.17 5.24
C CYS A 81 9.00 1.73 5.58
N LEU A 82 9.15 0.88 4.56
CA LEU A 82 9.49 -0.54 4.72
C LEU A 82 10.86 -0.73 5.39
N ILE A 83 11.85 0.06 4.98
CA ILE A 83 13.20 0.04 5.55
C ILE A 83 13.15 0.50 7.02
N LEU A 84 12.46 1.60 7.33
CA LEU A 84 12.33 2.12 8.69
C LEU A 84 11.58 1.15 9.60
N VAL A 85 10.53 0.50 9.10
CA VAL A 85 9.83 -0.58 9.82
C VAL A 85 10.80 -1.69 10.18
N GLY A 86 11.58 -2.18 9.21
CA GLY A 86 12.58 -3.20 9.46
C GLY A 86 13.60 -2.78 10.53
N LEU A 87 14.18 -1.59 10.39
CA LEU A 87 15.26 -1.12 11.26
C LEU A 87 14.79 -0.80 12.69
N PHE A 88 13.62 -0.17 12.83
CA PHE A 88 13.19 0.42 14.10
C PHE A 88 12.00 -0.33 14.71
N PHE A 89 10.97 -0.69 13.95
CA PHE A 89 9.70 -1.15 14.51
C PHE A 89 9.60 -2.68 14.63
N ALA A 90 10.16 -3.41 13.66
CA ALA A 90 9.94 -4.84 13.47
C ALA A 90 10.30 -5.64 14.72
N ARG A 91 11.52 -5.48 15.26
CA ARG A 91 11.97 -6.24 16.44
C ARG A 91 11.10 -5.97 17.68
N LYS A 92 10.77 -4.70 17.96
CA LYS A 92 9.95 -4.33 19.13
C LYS A 92 8.56 -4.92 19.03
N LEU A 93 7.91 -4.76 17.89
CA LEU A 93 6.56 -5.26 17.66
C LEU A 93 6.51 -6.80 17.60
N TYR A 94 7.53 -7.43 17.00
CA TYR A 94 7.63 -8.88 16.87
C TYR A 94 7.61 -9.59 18.23
N ARG A 95 8.36 -9.07 19.21
CA ARG A 95 8.46 -9.61 20.58
C ARG A 95 7.15 -9.55 21.36
N MET A 96 6.23 -8.66 20.99
CA MET A 96 4.95 -8.51 21.69
C MET A 96 3.94 -9.61 21.37
N ASN A 97 4.17 -10.41 20.32
CA ASN A 97 3.33 -11.55 19.91
C ASN A 97 1.84 -11.18 19.79
N LEU A 98 1.56 -10.01 19.21
CA LEU A 98 0.21 -9.50 18.96
C LEU A 98 -0.33 -10.01 17.61
N LEU A 99 -1.65 -10.10 17.47
CA LEU A 99 -2.28 -10.54 16.22
C LEU A 99 -2.49 -9.37 15.26
N THR A 100 -2.88 -8.21 15.80
CA THR A 100 -3.04 -6.98 15.04
C THR A 100 -2.20 -5.84 15.60
N LEU A 101 -1.94 -4.84 14.77
CA LEU A 101 -1.30 -3.61 15.23
C LEU A 101 -2.20 -2.86 16.21
N THR A 102 -3.52 -2.98 16.09
CA THR A 102 -4.44 -2.28 16.99
C THR A 102 -4.46 -2.86 18.40
N ASP A 103 -4.12 -4.15 18.56
CA ASP A 103 -3.82 -4.74 19.87
C ASP A 103 -2.70 -3.99 20.61
N TYR A 104 -1.73 -3.45 19.88
CA TYR A 104 -0.66 -2.63 20.46
C TYR A 104 -1.24 -1.37 21.08
N TYR A 105 -2.08 -0.62 20.36
CA TYR A 105 -2.75 0.58 20.90
C TYR A 105 -3.63 0.24 22.09
N ARG A 106 -4.31 -0.92 22.08
CA ARG A 106 -5.08 -1.40 23.23
C ARG A 106 -4.19 -1.61 24.45
N LYS A 107 -3.08 -2.33 24.29
CA LYS A 107 -2.14 -2.62 25.37
C LYS A 107 -1.46 -1.36 25.90
N ARG A 108 -1.17 -0.40 25.00
CA ARG A 108 -0.41 0.82 25.35
C ARG A 108 -1.27 1.95 25.90
N TYR A 109 -2.46 2.15 25.35
CA TYR A 109 -3.32 3.31 25.58
C TYR A 109 -4.77 2.95 25.94
N GLY A 110 -5.19 1.71 25.74
CA GLY A 110 -6.52 1.23 26.10
C GLY A 110 -7.50 1.16 24.92
N ARG A 111 -8.68 0.60 25.22
CA ARG A 111 -9.69 0.18 24.23
C ARG A 111 -10.20 1.28 23.30
N LYS A 112 -10.42 2.51 23.79
CA LYS A 112 -10.95 3.57 22.92
C LYS A 112 -9.93 4.01 21.87
N VAL A 113 -8.65 4.08 22.23
CA VAL A 113 -7.57 4.43 21.29
C VAL A 113 -7.40 3.33 20.25
N GLU A 114 -7.45 2.05 20.66
CA GLU A 114 -7.49 0.90 19.75
C GLU A 114 -8.60 1.04 18.69
N VAL A 115 -9.84 1.32 19.11
CA VAL A 115 -10.97 1.40 18.18
C VAL A 115 -10.81 2.60 17.23
N ILE A 116 -10.45 3.78 17.74
CA ILE A 116 -10.31 4.98 16.89
C ILE A 116 -9.18 4.80 15.87
N THR A 117 -8.00 4.34 16.30
CA THR A 117 -6.87 4.08 15.41
C THR A 117 -7.17 2.94 14.44
N GLY A 118 -7.85 1.89 14.88
CA GLY A 118 -8.26 0.77 14.02
C GLY A 118 -9.24 1.20 12.92
N VAL A 119 -10.25 2.01 13.26
CA VAL A 119 -11.16 2.58 12.25
C VAL A 119 -10.41 3.48 11.27
N ALA A 120 -9.48 4.31 11.74
CA ALA A 120 -8.67 5.15 10.86
C ALA A 120 -7.79 4.34 9.89
N ILE A 121 -7.17 3.26 10.37
CA ILE A 121 -6.40 2.32 9.54
C ILE A 121 -7.33 1.64 8.52
N ILE A 122 -8.51 1.17 8.93
CA ILE A 122 -9.48 0.54 8.01
C ILE A 122 -9.92 1.51 6.91
N ILE A 123 -10.21 2.77 7.27
CA ILE A 123 -10.59 3.81 6.30
C ILE A 123 -9.45 4.07 5.32
N SER A 124 -8.19 4.05 5.75
CA SER A 124 -7.06 4.22 4.82
C SER A 124 -7.02 3.16 3.73
N TYR A 125 -7.38 1.90 4.03
CA TYR A 125 -7.43 0.87 2.98
C TYR A 125 -8.47 1.12 1.89
N LEU A 126 -9.44 2.03 2.10
CA LEU A 126 -10.41 2.37 1.07
C LEU A 126 -9.71 2.90 -0.19
N GLY A 127 -8.86 3.92 -0.05
CA GLY A 127 -8.17 4.51 -1.20
C GLY A 127 -7.23 3.50 -1.89
N TRP A 128 -6.45 2.77 -1.10
CA TRP A 128 -5.45 1.85 -1.67
C TRP A 128 -6.07 0.66 -2.40
N VAL A 129 -7.06 -0.01 -1.80
CA VAL A 129 -7.71 -1.16 -2.46
C VAL A 129 -8.48 -0.69 -3.68
N SER A 130 -9.16 0.45 -3.60
CA SER A 130 -9.90 1.00 -4.74
C SER A 130 -8.97 1.33 -5.91
N ALA A 131 -7.75 1.81 -5.66
CA ALA A 131 -6.74 2.02 -6.69
C ALA A 131 -6.36 0.71 -7.42
N GLN A 132 -6.35 -0.43 -6.71
CA GLN A 132 -6.15 -1.74 -7.34
C GLN A 132 -7.37 -2.14 -8.19
N MET A 133 -8.59 -1.90 -7.70
CA MET A 133 -9.82 -2.22 -8.43
C MET A 133 -9.95 -1.39 -9.73
N THR A 134 -9.66 -0.09 -9.67
CA THR A 134 -9.62 0.81 -10.84
C THR A 134 -8.61 0.33 -11.88
N ALA A 135 -7.43 -0.11 -11.43
CA ALA A 135 -6.40 -0.65 -12.31
C ALA A 135 -6.79 -1.97 -12.99
N LEU A 136 -7.44 -2.90 -12.27
CA LEU A 136 -8.00 -4.10 -12.89
C LEU A 136 -9.00 -3.74 -13.99
N GLY A 137 -9.88 -2.77 -13.73
CA GLY A 137 -10.83 -2.27 -14.71
C GLY A 137 -10.15 -1.72 -15.97
N LEU A 138 -9.14 -0.88 -15.79
CA LEU A 138 -8.35 -0.32 -16.88
C LEU A 138 -7.67 -1.44 -17.70
N VAL A 139 -7.01 -2.39 -17.04
CA VAL A 139 -6.28 -3.46 -17.73
C VAL A 139 -7.23 -4.38 -18.51
N PHE A 140 -8.38 -4.75 -17.93
CA PHE A 140 -9.36 -5.58 -18.64
C PHE A 140 -10.01 -4.85 -19.82
N ASN A 141 -10.26 -3.54 -19.68
CA ASN A 141 -10.75 -2.72 -20.79
C ASN A 141 -9.75 -2.71 -21.96
N ILE A 142 -8.48 -2.48 -21.64
CA ILE A 142 -7.39 -2.44 -22.62
C ILE A 142 -7.19 -3.81 -23.30
N LEU A 143 -7.10 -4.89 -22.52
CA LEU A 143 -6.92 -6.25 -23.05
C LEU A 143 -8.07 -6.72 -23.93
N SER A 144 -9.29 -6.28 -23.62
CA SER A 144 -10.49 -6.61 -24.39
C SER A 144 -10.71 -5.67 -25.58
N GLN A 145 -9.82 -4.71 -25.82
CA GLN A 145 -9.96 -3.68 -26.86
C GLN A 145 -11.29 -2.91 -26.74
N GLY A 146 -11.71 -2.63 -25.51
CA GLY A 146 -12.94 -1.89 -25.22
C GLY A 146 -14.22 -2.71 -25.20
N VAL A 147 -14.18 -4.01 -25.50
CA VAL A 147 -15.36 -4.90 -25.40
C VAL A 147 -15.89 -4.98 -23.97
N ILE A 148 -14.98 -5.01 -22.99
CA ILE A 148 -15.30 -4.90 -21.57
C ILE A 148 -15.11 -3.43 -21.18
N THR A 149 -16.15 -2.75 -20.72
CA THR A 149 -16.01 -1.37 -20.22
C THR A 149 -15.15 -1.35 -18.95
N GLN A 150 -14.54 -0.22 -18.61
CA GLN A 150 -13.74 -0.12 -17.38
C GLN A 150 -14.56 -0.51 -16.14
N THR A 151 -15.82 -0.09 -16.06
CA THR A 151 -16.75 -0.51 -15.00
C THR A 151 -16.93 -2.03 -14.94
N GLN A 152 -17.19 -2.68 -16.09
CA GLN A 152 -17.31 -4.14 -16.14
C GLN A 152 -16.01 -4.82 -15.74
N GLY A 153 -14.87 -4.30 -16.19
CA GLY A 153 -13.55 -4.78 -15.81
C GLY A 153 -13.31 -4.68 -14.31
N THR A 154 -13.67 -3.55 -13.69
CA THR A 154 -13.56 -3.34 -12.24
C THR A 154 -14.40 -4.37 -11.48
N LEU A 155 -15.64 -4.63 -11.92
CA LEU A 155 -16.51 -5.64 -11.30
C LEU A 155 -15.97 -7.06 -11.46
N ILE A 156 -15.45 -7.42 -12.64
CA ILE A 156 -14.81 -8.71 -12.90
C ILE A 156 -13.57 -8.86 -12.02
N GLY A 157 -12.72 -7.84 -11.95
CA GLY A 157 -11.54 -7.80 -11.10
C GLY A 157 -11.88 -7.96 -9.63
N ALA A 158 -12.87 -7.21 -9.13
CA ALA A 158 -13.35 -7.32 -7.77
C ALA A 158 -13.87 -8.73 -7.45
N ALA A 159 -14.63 -9.35 -8.35
CA ALA A 159 -15.13 -10.70 -8.18
C ALA A 159 -14.00 -11.74 -8.09
N ILE A 160 -13.01 -11.64 -9.00
CA ILE A 160 -11.83 -12.52 -8.98
C ILE A 160 -11.06 -12.33 -7.67
N VAL A 161 -10.79 -11.07 -7.28
CA VAL A 161 -10.03 -10.76 -6.07
C VAL A 161 -10.75 -11.27 -4.82
N LEU A 162 -12.06 -11.06 -4.75
CA LEU A 162 -12.87 -11.50 -3.63
C LEU A 162 -12.82 -13.02 -3.48
N LEU A 163 -13.03 -13.77 -4.57
CA LEU A 163 -13.05 -15.23 -4.56
C LEU A 163 -11.80 -15.80 -3.92
N TYR A 164 -10.61 -15.35 -4.33
CA TYR A 164 -9.38 -15.93 -3.80
C TYR A 164 -9.02 -15.40 -2.40
N THR A 165 -9.38 -14.16 -2.07
CA THR A 165 -9.13 -13.58 -0.73
C THR A 165 -9.90 -14.33 0.37
N LEU A 166 -11.14 -14.75 0.09
CA LEU A 166 -12.01 -15.42 1.07
C LEU A 166 -11.47 -16.76 1.57
N TYR A 167 -10.79 -17.50 0.69
CA TYR A 167 -10.27 -18.83 1.02
C TYR A 167 -8.78 -18.79 1.40
N GLY A 168 -8.02 -17.86 0.84
CA GLY A 168 -6.56 -17.90 0.86
C GLY A 168 -5.86 -17.60 2.19
N GLY A 169 -6.29 -16.58 2.92
CA GLY A 169 -5.57 -16.07 4.10
C GLY A 169 -4.09 -15.72 3.82
N MET A 170 -3.31 -15.51 4.88
CA MET A 170 -1.89 -15.10 4.76
C MET A 170 -1.01 -16.15 4.08
N TRP A 171 -1.32 -17.45 4.19
CA TRP A 171 -0.59 -18.51 3.49
C TRP A 171 -0.73 -18.43 1.97
N SER A 172 -1.95 -18.19 1.48
CA SER A 172 -2.17 -17.98 0.05
C SER A 172 -1.43 -16.77 -0.44
N VAL A 173 -1.59 -15.63 0.24
CA VAL A 173 -0.88 -14.39 -0.09
C VAL A 173 0.62 -14.65 -0.16
N ALA A 174 1.19 -15.32 0.86
CA ALA A 174 2.61 -15.58 0.92
C ALA A 174 3.16 -16.41 -0.26
N LEU A 175 2.43 -17.46 -0.66
CA LEU A 175 2.87 -18.32 -1.75
C LEU A 175 2.62 -17.68 -3.13
N THR A 176 1.48 -17.00 -3.30
CA THR A 176 1.20 -16.27 -4.54
C THR A 176 2.23 -15.16 -4.72
N ASP A 177 2.53 -14.36 -3.70
CA ASP A 177 3.50 -13.28 -3.77
C ASP A 177 4.89 -13.77 -4.20
N PHE A 178 5.35 -14.89 -3.64
CA PHE A 178 6.65 -15.47 -4.00
C PHE A 178 6.70 -15.93 -5.47
N PHE A 179 5.65 -16.61 -5.92
CA PHE A 179 5.53 -17.05 -7.32
C PHE A 179 5.42 -15.86 -8.28
N GLN A 180 4.56 -14.90 -7.98
CA GLN A 180 4.24 -13.77 -8.82
C GLN A 180 5.40 -12.77 -8.90
N MET A 181 6.07 -12.49 -7.78
CA MET A 181 7.26 -11.64 -7.74
C MET A 181 8.30 -12.10 -8.77
N SER A 182 8.59 -13.41 -8.80
CA SER A 182 9.61 -13.96 -9.69
C SER A 182 9.26 -13.69 -11.17
N ILE A 183 7.98 -13.80 -11.52
CA ILE A 183 7.49 -13.61 -12.88
C ILE A 183 7.46 -12.12 -13.25
N ILE A 184 7.00 -11.26 -12.34
CA ILE A 184 7.00 -9.80 -12.52
C ILE A 184 8.41 -9.27 -12.75
N VAL A 185 9.38 -9.73 -11.93
CA VAL A 185 10.76 -9.28 -12.03
C VAL A 185 11.36 -9.64 -13.39
N VAL A 186 11.25 -10.91 -13.80
CA VAL A 186 11.77 -11.36 -15.09
C VAL A 186 11.03 -10.70 -16.25
N GLY A 187 9.70 -10.60 -16.17
CA GLY A 187 8.87 -10.01 -17.20
C GLY A 187 9.20 -8.55 -17.46
N LEU A 188 9.26 -7.73 -16.41
CA LEU A 188 9.54 -6.31 -16.55
C LEU A 188 10.99 -6.03 -16.97
N LEU A 189 11.97 -6.84 -16.54
CA LEU A 189 13.35 -6.69 -17.03
C LEU A 189 13.47 -7.02 -18.52
N TYR A 190 12.75 -8.05 -18.99
CA TYR A 190 12.68 -8.38 -20.42
C TYR A 190 12.01 -7.25 -21.22
N ILE A 191 10.90 -6.70 -20.73
CA ILE A 191 10.21 -5.58 -21.39
C ILE A 191 11.10 -4.32 -21.40
N LEU A 192 11.81 -4.05 -20.30
CA LEU A 192 12.78 -2.95 -20.23
C LEU A 192 13.86 -3.09 -21.31
N TYR A 193 14.39 -4.30 -21.50
CA TYR A 193 15.37 -4.56 -22.55
C TYR A 193 14.79 -4.24 -23.93
N VAL A 194 13.61 -4.77 -24.26
CA VAL A 194 12.97 -4.53 -25.57
C VAL A 194 12.62 -3.05 -25.79
N ALA A 195 12.01 -2.40 -24.80
CA ALA A 195 11.65 -0.99 -24.88
C ALA A 195 12.88 -0.08 -25.02
N SER A 196 13.94 -0.38 -24.27
CA SER A 196 15.18 0.39 -24.36
C SER A 196 15.83 0.23 -25.73
N ASP A 197 15.86 -0.97 -26.31
CA ASP A 197 16.40 -1.21 -27.65
C ASP A 197 15.64 -0.42 -28.72
N MET A 198 14.30 -0.45 -28.68
CA MET A 198 13.44 0.33 -29.57
C MET A 198 13.64 1.85 -29.44
N ALA A 199 13.96 2.32 -28.24
CA ALA A 199 14.21 3.73 -27.94
C ALA A 199 15.65 4.20 -28.25
N GLY A 200 16.50 3.35 -28.86
CA GLY A 200 17.89 3.68 -29.18
C GLY A 200 18.91 3.38 -28.07
N GLY A 201 18.54 2.53 -27.13
CA GLY A 201 19.35 2.07 -26.00
C GLY A 201 19.03 2.77 -24.68
N LEU A 202 19.26 2.07 -23.56
CA LEU A 202 18.96 2.58 -22.21
C LEU A 202 19.69 3.90 -21.90
N GLY A 203 20.92 4.06 -22.38
CA GLY A 203 21.69 5.30 -22.21
C GLY A 203 21.04 6.50 -22.89
N HIS A 204 20.44 6.31 -24.08
CA HIS A 204 19.73 7.36 -24.80
C HIS A 204 18.46 7.78 -24.05
N VAL A 205 17.69 6.82 -23.53
CA VAL A 205 16.49 7.07 -22.71
C VAL A 205 16.84 7.93 -21.47
N VAL A 206 17.86 7.52 -20.72
CA VAL A 206 18.30 8.23 -19.51
C VAL A 206 18.84 9.62 -19.84
N GLN A 207 19.62 9.77 -20.91
CA GLN A 207 20.15 11.07 -21.34
C GLN A 207 19.02 12.02 -21.76
N HIS A 208 18.05 11.53 -22.53
CA HIS A 208 16.90 12.33 -22.94
C HIS A 208 16.05 12.77 -21.74
N ALA A 209 15.81 11.87 -20.77
CA ALA A 209 15.15 12.20 -19.51
C ALA A 209 15.88 13.30 -18.73
N ALA A 210 17.20 13.19 -18.60
CA ALA A 210 18.03 14.19 -17.93
C ALA A 210 17.94 15.56 -18.62
N GLN A 211 18.03 15.60 -19.95
CA GLN A 211 17.92 16.85 -20.73
C GLN A 211 16.54 17.52 -20.60
N LYS A 212 15.47 16.72 -20.43
CA LYS A 212 14.12 17.21 -20.17
C LYS A 212 13.87 17.60 -18.72
N GLY A 213 14.90 17.54 -17.85
CA GLY A 213 14.77 17.89 -16.44
C GLY A 213 13.98 16.89 -15.60
N GLN A 214 13.72 15.69 -16.13
CA GLN A 214 12.91 14.66 -15.45
C GLN A 214 13.56 14.16 -14.16
N PHE A 215 14.89 14.33 -14.03
CA PHE A 215 15.64 13.96 -12.82
C PHE A 215 15.80 15.11 -11.81
N ASN A 216 15.14 16.26 -12.03
CA ASN A 216 15.08 17.32 -11.02
C ASN A 216 14.26 16.82 -9.83
N PHE A 217 14.95 16.39 -8.79
CA PHE A 217 14.34 15.83 -7.58
C PHE A 217 13.85 16.89 -6.61
N TRP A 218 14.61 17.98 -6.45
CA TRP A 218 14.29 19.03 -5.49
C TRP A 218 13.22 19.98 -6.04
N PRO A 219 12.24 20.39 -5.21
CA PRO A 219 11.26 21.39 -5.60
C PRO A 219 11.92 22.77 -5.78
N ALA A 220 11.16 23.71 -6.32
CA ALA A 220 11.60 25.11 -6.35
C ALA A 220 11.92 25.60 -4.92
N ALA A 221 12.97 26.43 -4.80
CA ALA A 221 13.50 26.91 -3.51
C ALA A 221 12.61 28.01 -2.88
N ASN A 222 11.32 27.74 -2.73
CA ASN A 222 10.39 28.56 -1.97
C ASN A 222 9.71 27.71 -0.88
N SER A 223 9.30 28.37 0.20
CA SER A 223 8.80 27.69 1.40
C SER A 223 7.59 26.80 1.11
N LYS A 224 6.69 27.21 0.22
CA LYS A 224 5.47 26.48 -0.08
C LYS A 224 5.77 25.13 -0.74
N ASP A 225 6.59 25.14 -1.79
CA ASP A 225 6.90 23.93 -2.55
C ASP A 225 7.80 22.97 -1.74
N VAL A 226 8.74 23.51 -0.96
CA VAL A 226 9.57 22.70 -0.04
C VAL A 226 8.70 22.02 1.02
N ILE A 227 7.76 22.75 1.62
CA ILE A 227 6.85 22.18 2.63
C ILE A 227 5.93 21.14 1.99
N ALA A 228 5.38 21.40 0.80
CA ALA A 228 4.53 20.46 0.08
C ALA A 228 5.27 19.16 -0.26
N PHE A 229 6.49 19.28 -0.76
CA PHE A 229 7.37 18.15 -1.05
C PHE A 229 7.66 17.30 0.19
N ILE A 230 8.06 17.94 1.30
CA ILE A 230 8.31 17.24 2.58
C ILE A 230 7.02 16.59 3.08
N ALA A 231 5.88 17.28 3.00
CA ALA A 231 4.59 16.77 3.43
C ALA A 231 4.19 15.51 2.66
N ALA A 232 4.30 15.52 1.34
CA ALA A 232 4.02 14.37 0.48
C ALA A 232 4.94 13.18 0.85
N TRP A 233 6.25 13.44 0.93
CA TRP A 233 7.25 12.42 1.28
C TRP A 233 6.97 11.75 2.62
N ILE A 234 6.72 12.53 3.68
CA ILE A 234 6.43 11.96 5.00
C ILE A 234 5.04 11.34 5.09
N THR A 235 4.08 11.76 4.25
CA THR A 235 2.74 11.17 4.23
C THR A 235 2.82 9.71 3.85
N MET A 236 3.52 9.39 2.76
CA MET A 236 3.78 8.00 2.40
C MET A 236 4.76 7.34 3.40
N MET A 237 5.88 7.97 3.72
CA MET A 237 6.90 7.35 4.57
C MET A 237 6.42 7.01 5.98
N PHE A 238 5.73 7.94 6.66
CA PHE A 238 5.30 7.76 8.04
C PHE A 238 3.85 7.31 8.16
N GLY A 239 2.96 7.74 7.27
CA GLY A 239 1.56 7.32 7.26
C GLY A 239 1.38 5.83 6.96
N SER A 240 2.33 5.21 6.26
CA SER A 240 2.29 3.78 5.97
C SER A 240 2.84 2.88 7.09
N ILE A 241 3.62 3.41 8.04
CA ILE A 241 4.19 2.60 9.14
C ILE A 241 3.09 1.96 10.01
N PRO A 242 1.99 2.65 10.37
CA PRO A 242 0.90 2.08 11.16
C PRO A 242 -0.06 1.17 10.38
N GLN A 243 0.33 0.67 9.21
CA GLN A 243 -0.55 -0.19 8.43
C GLN A 243 -0.55 -1.63 8.93
N GLN A 244 -1.71 -2.27 8.84
CA GLN A 244 -1.89 -3.64 9.30
C GLN A 244 -1.18 -4.64 8.38
N ASP A 245 -1.11 -4.42 7.08
CA ASP A 245 -0.39 -5.28 6.14
C ASP A 245 1.11 -5.31 6.49
N VAL A 246 1.74 -4.15 6.65
CA VAL A 246 3.15 -4.01 7.07
C VAL A 246 3.40 -4.77 8.37
N PHE A 247 2.56 -4.54 9.38
CA PHE A 247 2.64 -5.26 10.65
C PHE A 247 2.48 -6.78 10.48
N GLN A 248 1.52 -7.22 9.67
CA GLN A 248 1.21 -8.62 9.44
C GLN A 248 2.39 -9.36 8.77
N ARG A 249 3.13 -8.71 7.85
CA ARG A 249 4.33 -9.30 7.23
C ARG A 249 5.47 -9.46 8.24
N VAL A 250 5.71 -8.43 9.07
CA VAL A 250 6.66 -8.52 10.19
C VAL A 250 6.31 -9.69 11.12
N MET A 251 5.03 -9.82 11.48
CA MET A 251 4.58 -10.85 12.40
C MET A 251 4.59 -12.26 11.81
N SER A 252 4.51 -12.41 10.49
CA SER A 252 4.50 -13.71 9.81
C SER A 252 5.90 -14.35 9.69
N ALA A 253 6.96 -13.58 9.93
CA ALA A 253 8.34 -14.06 9.87
C ALA A 253 8.65 -15.13 10.94
N LYS A 254 9.49 -16.11 10.57
CA LYS A 254 9.93 -17.18 11.48
C LYS A 254 10.80 -16.74 12.66
N SER A 255 11.38 -15.54 12.60
CA SER A 255 12.16 -14.95 13.70
C SER A 255 12.20 -13.43 13.58
N GLU A 256 12.51 -12.73 14.67
CA GLU A 256 12.65 -11.27 14.65
C GLU A 256 13.73 -10.78 13.68
N ASN A 257 14.84 -11.51 13.55
CA ASN A 257 15.92 -11.14 12.63
C ASN A 257 15.46 -11.23 11.17
N ILE A 258 14.59 -12.20 10.87
CA ILE A 258 14.00 -12.33 9.54
C ILE A 258 12.92 -11.29 9.30
N ALA A 259 12.17 -10.91 10.33
CA ALA A 259 11.25 -9.79 10.23
C ALA A 259 11.99 -8.50 9.85
N VAL A 260 13.10 -8.20 10.53
CA VAL A 260 13.96 -7.05 10.23
C VAL A 260 14.54 -7.16 8.81
N ALA A 261 15.27 -8.24 8.53
CA ALA A 261 15.98 -8.39 7.25
C ALA A 261 15.02 -8.45 6.06
N GLY A 262 13.89 -9.17 6.19
CA GLY A 262 12.89 -9.28 5.16
C GLY A 262 12.23 -7.94 4.82
N SER A 263 11.91 -7.11 5.82
CA SER A 263 11.38 -5.76 5.59
C SER A 263 12.40 -4.84 4.90
N VAL A 264 13.66 -4.83 5.36
CA VAL A 264 14.72 -4.00 4.77
C VAL A 264 15.03 -4.42 3.33
N MET A 265 15.21 -5.73 3.09
CA MET A 265 15.47 -6.24 1.74
C MET A 265 14.27 -6.03 0.80
N GLY A 266 13.05 -6.27 1.28
CA GLY A 266 11.84 -6.06 0.49
C GLY A 266 11.69 -4.59 0.09
N GLY A 267 11.86 -3.65 1.03
CA GLY A 267 11.83 -2.22 0.74
C GLY A 267 12.96 -1.76 -0.19
N SER A 268 14.16 -2.32 -0.04
CA SER A 268 15.29 -2.00 -0.92
C SER A 268 15.06 -2.52 -2.34
N PHE A 269 14.59 -3.75 -2.50
CA PHE A 269 14.25 -4.30 -3.82
C PHE A 269 13.14 -3.52 -4.49
N TYR A 270 12.11 -3.16 -3.74
CA TYR A 270 11.02 -2.33 -4.23
C TYR A 270 11.54 -0.98 -4.75
N PHE A 271 12.40 -0.28 -3.98
CA PHE A 271 12.99 0.99 -4.40
C PHE A 271 13.68 0.90 -5.76
N PHE A 272 14.61 -0.04 -5.93
CA PHE A 272 15.35 -0.17 -7.19
C PHE A 272 14.46 -0.63 -8.33
N PHE A 273 13.51 -1.53 -8.06
CA PHE A 273 12.68 -2.12 -9.09
C PHE A 273 11.55 -1.20 -9.56
N ALA A 274 11.10 -0.25 -8.75
CA ALA A 274 10.12 0.77 -9.14
C ALA A 274 10.59 1.65 -10.32
N PHE A 275 11.91 1.81 -10.50
CA PHE A 275 12.47 2.54 -11.64
C PHE A 275 12.35 1.79 -12.98
N VAL A 276 12.09 0.48 -12.96
CA VAL A 276 11.93 -0.34 -14.18
C VAL A 276 10.68 0.07 -14.96
N PRO A 277 9.44 0.00 -14.42
CA PRO A 277 8.25 0.45 -15.15
C PRO A 277 8.29 1.94 -15.48
N LEU A 278 8.91 2.77 -14.63
CA LEU A 278 9.14 4.18 -14.88
C LEU A 278 9.99 4.41 -16.14
N THR A 279 11.08 3.66 -16.30
CA THR A 279 11.95 3.75 -17.49
C THR A 279 11.25 3.24 -18.74
N ILE A 280 10.46 2.16 -18.63
CA ILE A 280 9.66 1.64 -19.75
C ILE A 280 8.65 2.68 -20.21
N ALA A 281 7.90 3.28 -19.29
CA ALA A 281 6.92 4.32 -19.62
C ALA A 281 7.59 5.56 -20.22
N TYR A 282 8.74 5.98 -19.69
CA TYR A 282 9.49 7.10 -20.28
C TYR A 282 9.97 6.79 -21.70
N SER A 283 10.35 5.54 -21.98
CA SER A 283 10.74 5.11 -23.33
C SER A 283 9.61 5.32 -24.35
N ALA A 284 8.35 5.36 -23.93
CA ALA A 284 7.22 5.70 -24.79
C ALA A 284 7.38 7.09 -25.46
N THR A 285 8.01 8.04 -24.76
CA THR A 285 8.23 9.41 -25.29
C THR A 285 9.17 9.43 -26.50
N LEU A 286 9.97 8.38 -26.68
CA LEU A 286 10.92 8.22 -27.78
C LEU A 286 10.37 7.27 -28.86
N ILE A 287 9.66 6.21 -28.45
CA ILE A 287 9.10 5.20 -29.35
C ILE A 287 7.86 5.72 -30.09
N ASP A 288 6.92 6.32 -29.35
CA ASP A 288 5.66 6.83 -29.89
C ASP A 288 5.25 8.14 -29.18
N PRO A 289 5.83 9.29 -29.61
CA PRO A 289 5.48 10.60 -29.06
C PRO A 289 3.99 10.95 -29.27
N GLY A 290 3.37 10.42 -30.33
CA GLY A 290 1.95 10.65 -30.65
C GLY A 290 1.04 10.05 -29.59
N LEU A 291 1.31 8.79 -29.20
CA LEU A 291 0.61 8.12 -28.11
C LEU A 291 0.73 8.88 -26.79
N VAL A 292 1.94 9.32 -26.44
CA VAL A 292 2.16 10.08 -25.19
C VAL A 292 1.38 11.38 -25.24
N SER A 293 1.54 12.21 -26.27
CA SER A 293 0.85 13.50 -26.37
C SER A 293 -0.68 13.38 -26.37
N GLY A 294 -1.23 12.29 -26.91
CA GLY A 294 -2.67 12.05 -26.94
C GLY A 294 -3.27 11.61 -25.60
N LEU A 295 -2.45 11.04 -24.71
CA LEU A 295 -2.89 10.44 -23.44
C LEU A 295 -2.40 11.18 -22.20
N LEU A 296 -1.32 11.96 -22.29
CA LEU A 296 -0.66 12.59 -21.13
C LEU A 296 -1.62 13.40 -20.26
N ASP A 297 -2.45 14.24 -20.90
CA ASP A 297 -3.43 15.11 -20.23
C ASP A 297 -4.81 14.46 -20.03
N LYS A 298 -5.04 13.27 -20.60
CA LYS A 298 -6.35 12.59 -20.57
C LYS A 298 -6.36 11.42 -19.60
N ASP A 299 -5.45 10.48 -19.81
CA ASP A 299 -5.26 9.29 -18.97
C ASP A 299 -3.84 8.75 -19.17
N SER A 300 -2.88 9.39 -18.50
CA SER A 300 -1.46 9.04 -18.56
C SER A 300 -1.17 7.62 -18.06
N GLN A 301 -2.07 7.03 -17.26
CA GLN A 301 -1.94 5.65 -16.77
C GLN A 301 -2.10 4.61 -17.88
N MET A 302 -2.74 4.97 -19.00
CA MET A 302 -2.86 4.10 -20.17
C MET A 302 -1.60 4.04 -21.03
N ILE A 303 -0.65 4.98 -20.89
CA ILE A 303 0.51 5.11 -21.78
C ILE A 303 1.33 3.81 -21.77
N LEU A 304 1.68 3.29 -20.60
CA LEU A 304 2.49 2.07 -20.49
C LEU A 304 1.77 0.83 -21.05
N PRO A 305 0.51 0.51 -20.66
CA PRO A 305 -0.23 -0.59 -21.26
C PRO A 305 -0.38 -0.49 -22.79
N GLN A 306 -0.67 0.71 -23.31
CA GLN A 306 -0.86 0.94 -24.74
C GLN A 306 0.46 0.82 -25.52
N LEU A 307 1.57 1.33 -24.97
CA LEU A 307 2.89 1.12 -25.55
C LEU A 307 3.14 -0.39 -25.74
N ILE A 308 2.86 -1.18 -24.71
CA ILE A 308 3.12 -2.61 -24.73
C ILE A 308 2.25 -3.33 -25.74
N LEU A 309 0.95 -3.04 -25.81
CA LEU A 309 0.07 -3.65 -26.80
C LEU A 309 0.44 -3.31 -28.24
N ASN A 310 0.81 -2.06 -28.49
CA ASN A 310 0.98 -1.56 -29.85
C ASN A 310 2.38 -1.88 -30.42
N HIS A 311 3.40 -1.98 -29.57
CA HIS A 311 4.80 -2.02 -30.01
C HIS A 311 5.56 -3.28 -29.61
N MET A 312 5.13 -4.00 -28.57
CA MET A 312 5.91 -5.12 -28.04
C MET A 312 5.50 -6.45 -28.69
N PRO A 313 6.43 -7.43 -28.82
CA PRO A 313 6.09 -8.76 -29.30
C PRO A 313 5.10 -9.45 -28.37
N VAL A 314 4.29 -10.37 -28.91
CA VAL A 314 3.21 -11.03 -28.14
C VAL A 314 3.70 -11.70 -26.86
N PHE A 315 4.92 -12.25 -26.86
CA PHE A 315 5.52 -12.82 -25.65
C PHE A 315 5.71 -11.77 -24.54
N ALA A 316 6.22 -10.57 -24.86
CA ALA A 316 6.36 -9.46 -23.92
C ALA A 316 4.98 -8.98 -23.42
N GLN A 317 3.98 -8.91 -24.31
CA GLN A 317 2.61 -8.55 -23.95
C GLN A 317 2.02 -9.53 -22.93
N ILE A 318 2.16 -10.84 -23.17
CA ILE A 318 1.69 -11.89 -22.26
C ILE A 318 2.37 -11.76 -20.90
N MET A 319 3.69 -11.59 -20.89
CA MET A 319 4.46 -11.41 -19.66
C MET A 319 4.02 -10.17 -18.90
N PHE A 320 3.87 -9.02 -19.57
CA PHE A 320 3.43 -7.78 -18.93
C PHE A 320 2.05 -7.90 -18.32
N PHE A 321 1.04 -8.24 -19.13
CA PHE A 321 -0.35 -8.23 -18.68
C PHE A 321 -0.63 -9.35 -17.68
N GLY A 322 -0.01 -10.51 -17.84
CA GLY A 322 -0.04 -11.57 -16.84
C GLY A 322 0.57 -11.11 -15.52
N ALA A 323 1.81 -10.62 -15.54
CA ALA A 323 2.51 -10.12 -14.36
C ALA A 323 1.77 -8.96 -13.67
N LEU A 324 1.30 -7.97 -14.44
CA LEU A 324 0.57 -6.82 -13.96
C LEU A 324 -0.73 -7.23 -13.26
N LEU A 325 -1.57 -8.03 -13.91
CA LEU A 325 -2.80 -8.51 -13.28
C LEU A 325 -2.50 -9.31 -12.01
N SER A 326 -1.43 -10.12 -12.02
CA SER A 326 -0.98 -10.82 -10.81
C SER A 326 -0.63 -9.89 -9.66
N ALA A 327 0.18 -8.87 -9.96
CA ALA A 327 0.68 -7.92 -8.98
C ALA A 327 -0.47 -7.14 -8.34
N ILE A 328 -1.38 -6.64 -9.19
CA ILE A 328 -2.58 -5.92 -8.77
C ILE A 328 -3.47 -6.82 -7.93
N MET A 329 -3.68 -8.06 -8.36
CA MET A 329 -4.44 -9.02 -7.58
C MET A 329 -3.78 -9.21 -6.22
N SER A 330 -2.53 -9.70 -6.14
CA SER A 330 -1.85 -9.99 -4.86
C SER A 330 -1.90 -8.81 -3.89
N THR A 331 -1.62 -7.61 -4.38
CA THR A 331 -1.74 -6.38 -3.59
C THR A 331 -3.17 -6.25 -3.06
N ALA A 332 -4.19 -6.32 -3.94
CA ALA A 332 -5.58 -6.19 -3.56
C ALA A 332 -6.03 -7.18 -2.48
N SER A 333 -5.66 -8.48 -2.53
CA SER A 333 -6.03 -9.39 -1.44
C SER A 333 -5.33 -9.09 -0.13
N GLY A 334 -4.03 -8.78 -0.18
CA GLY A 334 -3.26 -8.44 1.01
C GLY A 334 -3.89 -7.26 1.73
N THR A 335 -4.29 -6.25 0.95
CA THR A 335 -4.91 -5.01 1.44
C THR A 335 -6.41 -5.14 1.74
N LEU A 336 -7.11 -6.17 1.24
CA LEU A 336 -8.48 -6.50 1.66
C LEU A 336 -8.49 -7.30 2.97
N LEU A 337 -7.52 -8.19 3.14
CA LEU A 337 -7.40 -9.05 4.31
C LEU A 337 -7.06 -8.24 5.57
N ALA A 338 -6.11 -7.31 5.47
CA ALA A 338 -5.64 -6.50 6.60
C ALA A 338 -6.75 -5.71 7.35
N PRO A 339 -7.60 -4.90 6.69
CA PRO A 339 -8.71 -4.21 7.35
C PRO A 339 -9.77 -5.19 7.85
N ALA A 340 -10.04 -6.27 7.12
CA ALA A 340 -11.03 -7.26 7.54
C ALA A 340 -10.61 -7.98 8.83
N VAL A 341 -9.32 -8.31 8.97
CA VAL A 341 -8.74 -8.86 10.20
C VAL A 341 -8.87 -7.85 11.34
N THR A 342 -8.47 -6.60 11.11
CA THR A 342 -8.53 -5.54 12.12
C THR A 342 -9.97 -5.33 12.60
N PHE A 343 -10.93 -5.25 11.69
CA PHE A 343 -12.34 -5.05 12.03
C PHE A 343 -12.92 -6.26 12.77
N SER A 344 -12.64 -7.47 12.29
CA SER A 344 -13.19 -8.69 12.88
C SER A 344 -12.61 -8.97 14.27
N GLU A 345 -11.28 -8.93 14.41
CA GLU A 345 -10.58 -9.25 15.65
C GLU A 345 -10.74 -8.13 16.68
N ASN A 346 -10.59 -6.88 16.28
CA ASN A 346 -10.56 -5.78 17.23
C ASN A 346 -11.91 -5.14 17.43
N ILE A 347 -12.81 -5.08 16.44
CA ILE A 347 -14.08 -4.37 16.59
C ILE A 347 -15.23 -5.34 16.88
N ILE A 348 -15.40 -6.39 16.08
CA ILE A 348 -16.55 -7.30 16.21
C ILE A 348 -16.36 -8.32 17.34
N LYS A 349 -15.22 -9.01 17.38
CA LYS A 349 -14.98 -10.14 18.29
C LYS A 349 -15.32 -9.86 19.75
N PRO A 350 -15.00 -8.69 20.36
CA PRO A 350 -15.35 -8.42 21.75
C PRO A 350 -16.86 -8.42 22.06
N TYR A 351 -17.71 -8.32 21.04
CA TYR A 351 -19.18 -8.37 21.17
C TYR A 351 -19.77 -9.72 20.74
N LEU A 352 -18.95 -10.65 20.23
CA LEU A 352 -19.41 -11.99 19.90
C LEU A 352 -19.58 -12.84 21.18
N PRO A 353 -20.71 -13.54 21.36
CA PRO A 353 -20.95 -14.34 22.57
C PRO A 353 -20.13 -15.65 22.62
N HIS A 354 -19.67 -16.18 21.48
CA HIS A 354 -18.87 -17.41 21.39
C HIS A 354 -17.69 -17.23 20.41
N HIS A 355 -16.46 -17.41 20.89
CA HIS A 355 -15.21 -17.16 20.13
C HIS A 355 -14.53 -18.43 19.60
N ASN A 356 -15.27 -19.34 18.97
CA ASN A 356 -14.63 -20.45 18.27
C ASN A 356 -14.00 -19.96 16.95
N ASP A 357 -12.87 -20.54 16.54
CA ASP A 357 -12.14 -20.20 15.31
C ASP A 357 -13.05 -20.23 14.07
N LYS A 358 -14.00 -21.16 14.01
CA LYS A 358 -14.98 -21.24 12.91
C LYS A 358 -15.83 -19.97 12.79
N THR A 359 -16.33 -19.45 13.91
CA THR A 359 -17.15 -18.23 13.93
C THR A 359 -16.32 -17.03 13.52
N LEU A 360 -15.09 -16.92 14.05
CA LEU A 360 -14.19 -15.81 13.74
C LEU A 360 -13.78 -15.80 12.25
N LEU A 361 -13.47 -16.96 11.67
CA LEU A 361 -13.18 -17.09 10.24
C LEU A 361 -14.38 -16.71 9.37
N LEU A 362 -15.60 -17.12 9.75
CA LEU A 362 -16.81 -16.70 9.03
C LEU A 362 -17.02 -15.19 9.12
N THR A 363 -16.83 -14.60 10.30
CA THR A 363 -16.89 -13.13 10.49
C THR A 363 -15.89 -12.43 9.58
N MET A 364 -14.62 -12.87 9.57
CA MET A 364 -13.59 -12.30 8.71
C MET A 364 -14.00 -12.35 7.24
N ARG A 365 -14.53 -13.48 6.77
CA ARG A 365 -15.00 -13.64 5.38
C ARG A 365 -16.16 -12.70 5.04
N VAL A 366 -17.17 -12.59 5.90
CA VAL A 366 -18.30 -11.67 5.71
C VAL A 366 -17.82 -10.21 5.65
N VAL A 367 -16.88 -9.84 6.52
CA VAL A 367 -16.28 -8.51 6.52
C VAL A 367 -15.48 -8.25 5.24
N VAL A 368 -14.73 -9.22 4.74
CA VAL A 368 -14.03 -9.11 3.43
C VAL A 368 -15.03 -8.83 2.31
N VAL A 369 -16.16 -9.54 2.24
CA VAL A 369 -17.21 -9.29 1.23
C VAL A 369 -17.76 -7.87 1.34
N GLY A 370 -18.11 -7.44 2.55
CA GLY A 370 -18.63 -6.09 2.78
C GLY A 370 -17.64 -4.99 2.42
N PHE A 371 -16.37 -5.17 2.82
CA PHE A 371 -15.31 -4.21 2.51
C PHE A 371 -15.00 -4.17 1.01
N ALA A 372 -14.97 -5.33 0.34
CA ALA A 372 -14.81 -5.43 -1.11
C ALA A 372 -15.92 -4.68 -1.86
N ALA A 373 -17.18 -4.76 -1.40
CA ALA A 373 -18.28 -4.01 -1.99
C ALA A 373 -18.08 -2.48 -1.83
N ILE A 374 -17.66 -2.02 -0.65
CA ILE A 374 -17.42 -0.60 -0.36
C ILE A 374 -16.28 -0.05 -1.23
N VAL A 375 -15.13 -0.72 -1.28
CA VAL A 375 -13.98 -0.26 -2.07
C VAL A 375 -14.23 -0.35 -3.56
N THR A 376 -15.00 -1.34 -4.03
CA THR A 376 -15.42 -1.40 -5.44
C THR A 376 -16.34 -0.23 -5.77
N THR A 377 -17.27 0.10 -4.88
CA THR A 377 -18.14 1.28 -5.05
C THR A 377 -17.31 2.55 -5.10
N PHE A 378 -16.38 2.74 -4.16
CA PHE A 378 -15.49 3.91 -4.17
C PHE A 378 -14.64 3.99 -5.45
N ALA A 379 -14.14 2.85 -5.95
CA ALA A 379 -13.38 2.79 -7.21
C ALA A 379 -14.22 3.20 -8.43
N LEU A 380 -15.53 2.93 -8.43
CA LEU A 380 -16.41 3.26 -9.54
C LEU A 380 -16.86 4.73 -9.58
N TYR A 381 -16.80 5.43 -8.45
CA TYR A 381 -17.29 6.81 -8.30
C TYR A 381 -16.20 7.83 -7.99
N SER A 382 -14.95 7.40 -7.85
CA SER A 382 -13.82 8.30 -7.60
C SER A 382 -13.22 8.79 -8.90
N ASP A 383 -13.04 10.10 -9.03
CA ASP A 383 -12.32 10.74 -10.14
C ASP A 383 -10.80 10.86 -9.88
N ALA A 384 -10.31 10.36 -8.74
CA ALA A 384 -8.90 10.43 -8.38
C ALA A 384 -8.07 9.43 -9.21
N THR A 385 -6.85 9.84 -9.57
CA THR A 385 -5.87 8.93 -10.20
C THR A 385 -5.46 7.82 -9.23
N ILE A 386 -4.93 6.71 -9.74
CA ILE A 386 -4.41 5.58 -8.94
C ILE A 386 -3.41 6.09 -7.89
N TYR A 387 -2.49 6.97 -8.29
CA TYR A 387 -1.49 7.55 -7.39
C TYR A 387 -2.14 8.38 -6.26
N GLN A 388 -3.07 9.28 -6.61
CA GLN A 388 -3.77 10.11 -5.62
C GLN A 388 -4.64 9.29 -4.67
N MET A 389 -5.30 8.23 -5.15
CA MET A 389 -6.10 7.34 -4.30
C MET A 389 -5.24 6.71 -3.19
N VAL A 390 -4.01 6.31 -3.52
CA VAL A 390 -3.09 5.70 -2.56
C VAL A 390 -2.45 6.76 -1.65
N GLU A 391 -2.02 7.89 -2.18
CA GLU A 391 -1.44 8.95 -1.34
C GLU A 391 -2.46 9.50 -0.33
N ASN A 392 -3.69 9.74 -0.76
CA ASN A 392 -4.77 10.23 0.12
C ASN A 392 -5.12 9.23 1.22
N ALA A 393 -4.99 7.93 0.96
CA ALA A 393 -5.21 6.89 1.97
C ALA A 393 -4.30 7.06 3.19
N TYR A 394 -3.04 7.46 3.01
CA TYR A 394 -2.07 7.54 4.12
C TYR A 394 -2.12 8.84 4.92
N LYS A 395 -2.84 9.86 4.46
CA LYS A 395 -3.06 11.11 5.20
C LYS A 395 -3.67 10.84 6.59
N ILE A 396 -4.73 10.01 6.65
CA ILE A 396 -5.45 9.74 7.90
C ILE A 396 -4.58 9.01 8.93
N THR A 397 -3.78 8.03 8.49
CA THR A 397 -2.93 7.24 9.38
C THR A 397 -1.69 8.01 9.85
N LEU A 398 -1.16 8.92 9.01
CA LEU A 398 -0.15 9.89 9.45
C LEU A 398 -0.66 10.74 10.63
N VAL A 399 -1.87 11.29 10.48
CA VAL A 399 -2.47 12.22 11.46
C VAL A 399 -2.91 11.49 12.74
N VAL A 400 -3.53 10.33 12.61
CA VAL A 400 -4.22 9.64 13.72
C VAL A 400 -3.37 8.58 14.40
N ALA A 401 -2.61 7.78 13.64
CA ALA A 401 -2.02 6.53 14.13
C ALA A 401 -0.51 6.61 14.36
N PHE A 402 0.22 7.28 13.47
CA PHE A 402 1.68 7.29 13.48
C PHE A 402 2.27 7.90 14.76
N VAL A 403 1.81 9.08 15.16
CA VAL A 403 2.34 9.77 16.36
C VAL A 403 2.11 8.94 17.63
N PRO A 404 0.91 8.39 17.92
CA PRO A 404 0.71 7.43 19.01
C PRO A 404 1.59 6.19 18.91
N LEU A 405 1.80 5.62 17.73
CA LEU A 405 2.62 4.42 17.57
C LEU A 405 4.07 4.67 18.00
N VAL A 406 4.71 5.69 17.41
CA VAL A 406 6.11 6.03 17.67
C VAL A 406 6.29 6.42 19.12
N SER A 407 5.43 7.31 19.63
CA SER A 407 5.52 7.79 21.00
C SER A 407 5.32 6.65 21.99
N GLY A 408 4.41 5.72 21.72
CA GLY A 408 4.17 4.59 22.59
C GLY A 408 5.35 3.64 22.68
N LEU A 409 6.09 3.45 21.58
CA LEU A 409 7.21 2.51 21.45
C LEU A 409 8.54 3.07 21.97
N TYR A 410 8.72 4.39 21.87
CA TYR A 410 10.01 5.05 22.15
C TYR A 410 9.96 6.06 23.29
N TRP A 411 8.79 6.60 23.63
CA TRP A 411 8.68 7.61 24.66
C TRP A 411 7.99 7.08 25.92
N GLN A 412 8.79 6.93 26.99
CA GLN A 412 8.31 6.39 28.27
C GLN A 412 7.19 7.24 28.90
N ARG A 413 7.17 8.56 28.65
CA ARG A 413 6.15 9.45 29.20
C ARG A 413 4.84 9.43 28.41
N ALA A 414 4.79 8.83 27.21
CA ALA A 414 3.57 8.80 26.43
C ALA A 414 2.43 8.16 27.24
N CYS A 415 1.26 8.79 27.26
CA CYS A 415 0.15 8.32 28.08
C CYS A 415 -1.15 8.30 27.28
N LYS A 416 -2.21 7.74 27.88
CA LYS A 416 -3.54 7.67 27.27
C LYS A 416 -4.08 9.06 26.91
N GLN A 417 -3.87 10.05 27.77
CA GLN A 417 -4.27 11.44 27.51
C GLN A 417 -3.49 12.05 26.34
N GLY A 418 -2.18 11.81 26.25
CA GLY A 418 -1.36 12.18 25.10
C GLY A 418 -1.90 11.61 23.79
N ALA A 419 -2.25 10.32 23.76
CA ALA A 419 -2.83 9.68 22.58
C ALA A 419 -4.18 10.29 22.19
N TYR A 420 -5.08 10.58 23.14
CA TYR A 420 -6.35 11.24 22.82
C TYR A 420 -6.16 12.65 22.27
N LEU A 421 -5.31 13.46 22.88
CA LEU A 421 -5.06 14.83 22.40
C LEU A 421 -4.35 14.84 21.05
N SER A 422 -3.42 13.89 20.82
CA SER A 422 -2.77 13.69 19.52
C SER A 422 -3.82 13.44 18.42
N ILE A 423 -4.71 12.46 18.64
CA ILE A 423 -5.76 12.14 17.67
C ILE A 423 -6.73 13.31 17.48
N ALA A 424 -7.21 13.89 18.59
CA ALA A 424 -8.21 14.95 18.55
C ALA A 424 -7.69 16.22 17.87
N LEU A 425 -6.50 16.70 18.24
CA LEU A 425 -5.91 17.89 17.61
C LEU A 425 -5.50 17.62 16.16
N GLY A 426 -4.98 16.43 15.87
CA GLY A 426 -4.66 16.03 14.49
C GLY A 426 -5.88 16.11 13.57
N LEU A 427 -6.99 15.48 13.96
CA LEU A 427 -8.24 15.51 13.20
C LEU A 427 -8.88 16.91 13.15
N ALA A 428 -8.85 17.65 14.28
CA ALA A 428 -9.44 18.98 14.36
C ALA A 428 -8.71 20.04 13.52
N VAL A 429 -7.45 19.80 13.16
CA VAL A 429 -6.70 20.66 12.24
C VAL A 429 -6.81 20.14 10.81
N TRP A 430 -6.58 18.84 10.60
CA TRP A 430 -6.56 18.26 9.25
C TRP A 430 -7.90 18.37 8.51
N LEU A 431 -9.00 17.90 9.11
CA LEU A 431 -10.28 17.80 8.40
C LEU A 431 -10.83 19.18 8.00
N PRO A 432 -10.88 20.20 8.89
CA PRO A 432 -11.35 21.53 8.47
C PRO A 432 -10.47 22.15 7.39
N MET A 433 -9.16 21.93 7.44
CA MET A 433 -8.26 22.41 6.40
C MET A 433 -8.50 21.72 5.06
N GLU A 434 -8.71 20.40 5.04
CA GLU A 434 -8.99 19.65 3.81
C GLU A 434 -10.35 20.04 3.20
N ILE A 435 -11.36 20.32 4.02
CA ILE A 435 -12.73 20.59 3.54
C ILE A 435 -12.92 22.06 3.13
N TRP A 436 -12.29 23.01 3.84
CA TRP A 436 -12.58 24.44 3.68
C TRP A 436 -11.50 25.23 2.96
N LEU A 437 -10.26 24.74 2.87
CA LEU A 437 -9.22 25.44 2.14
C LEU A 437 -9.15 24.95 0.70
N PRO A 438 -9.14 25.85 -0.30
CA PRO A 438 -8.87 25.45 -1.68
C PRO A 438 -7.54 24.70 -1.79
N GLU A 439 -7.47 23.68 -2.64
CA GLU A 439 -6.25 22.93 -2.88
C GLU A 439 -5.10 23.87 -3.27
N GLY A 440 -3.93 23.67 -2.65
CA GLY A 440 -2.76 24.51 -2.89
C GLY A 440 -2.85 25.95 -2.39
N SER A 441 -3.92 26.38 -1.71
CA SER A 441 -4.01 27.75 -1.16
C SER A 441 -3.23 27.92 0.15
N ALA A 442 -3.09 26.85 0.93
CA ALA A 442 -2.42 26.88 2.22
C ALA A 442 -0.89 26.78 2.07
N LEU A 443 -0.17 27.51 2.92
CA LEU A 443 1.29 27.34 3.06
C LEU A 443 1.65 25.96 3.62
N LEU A 444 0.85 25.45 4.56
CA LEU A 444 0.98 24.12 5.14
C LEU A 444 -0.09 23.21 4.52
N PRO A 445 0.29 22.13 3.83
CA PRO A 445 -0.64 21.09 3.42
C PRO A 445 -1.47 20.58 4.61
N PRO A 446 -2.79 20.34 4.45
CA PRO A 446 -3.67 19.99 5.56
C PRO A 446 -3.18 18.80 6.39
N GLN A 447 -2.71 17.72 5.73
CA GLN A 447 -2.21 16.52 6.39
C GLN A 447 -0.94 16.79 7.21
N PHE A 448 -0.09 17.71 6.74
CA PHE A 448 1.13 18.09 7.45
C PHE A 448 0.81 18.95 8.69
N ALA A 449 -0.12 19.90 8.56
CA ALA A 449 -0.62 20.67 9.69
C ALA A 449 -1.28 19.76 10.74
N GLY A 450 -2.09 18.79 10.30
CA GLY A 450 -2.66 17.76 11.17
C GLY A 450 -1.61 16.91 11.87
N PHE A 451 -0.55 16.50 11.17
CA PHE A 451 0.57 15.77 11.75
C PHE A 451 1.29 16.57 12.84
N LEU A 452 1.58 17.85 12.59
CA LEU A 452 2.19 18.75 13.59
C LEU A 452 1.27 18.97 14.80
N ALA A 453 -0.04 19.11 14.57
CA ALA A 453 -1.03 19.21 15.64
C ALA A 453 -1.11 17.93 16.47
N SER A 454 -1.00 16.76 15.82
CA SER A 454 -0.97 15.46 16.47
C SER A 454 0.28 15.29 17.35
N LEU A 455 1.46 15.66 16.84
CA LEU A 455 2.70 15.72 17.63
C LEU A 455 2.55 16.63 18.85
N THR A 456 2.01 17.83 18.64
CA THR A 456 1.78 18.81 19.71
C THR A 456 0.82 18.27 20.76
N GLY A 457 -0.28 17.63 20.35
CA GLY A 457 -1.24 16.99 21.24
C GLY A 457 -0.63 15.86 22.07
N MET A 458 0.21 15.03 21.45
CA MET A 458 0.94 13.98 22.15
C MET A 458 1.86 14.54 23.24
N VAL A 459 2.64 15.58 22.91
CA VAL A 459 3.57 16.21 23.83
C VAL A 459 2.82 16.88 24.99
N ILE A 460 1.84 17.73 24.69
CA ILE A 460 1.05 18.45 25.70
C ILE A 460 0.31 17.47 26.60
N GLY A 461 -0.36 16.48 26.03
CA GLY A 461 -1.18 15.53 26.78
C GLY A 461 -0.38 14.57 27.65
N SER A 462 0.87 14.29 27.27
CA SER A 462 1.76 13.40 28.04
C SER A 462 2.55 14.12 29.13
N LEU A 463 2.75 15.44 29.01
CA LEU A 463 3.49 16.24 30.00
C LEU A 463 2.59 16.93 31.03
N LYS A 464 1.35 17.26 30.67
CA LYS A 464 0.38 17.85 31.63
C LYS A 464 -0.12 16.83 32.65
N PRO A 465 -0.56 17.27 33.85
CA PRO A 465 -1.24 16.41 34.81
C PRO A 465 -2.39 15.64 34.16
N GLU A 466 -2.60 14.38 34.59
CA GLU A 466 -3.66 13.53 34.05
C GLU A 466 -5.04 14.09 34.43
N PHE A 467 -5.78 14.59 33.44
CA PHE A 467 -7.21 14.92 33.57
C PHE A 467 -8.07 13.65 33.46
N PHE A 468 -7.62 12.67 32.66
CA PHE A 468 -8.28 11.38 32.51
C PHE A 468 -7.62 10.35 33.43
N GLY A 469 -8.13 10.24 34.66
CA GLY A 469 -7.57 9.38 35.71
C GLY A 469 -7.27 7.96 35.20
N GLY A 470 -5.99 7.58 35.21
CA GLY A 470 -5.57 6.22 34.88
C GLY A 470 -4.09 6.03 35.09
N ARG A 471 -3.73 5.42 36.25
CA ARG A 471 -2.35 5.05 36.65
C ARG A 471 -1.45 4.77 35.44
N ARG A 472 -0.35 5.53 35.35
CA ARG A 472 0.75 5.30 34.40
C ARG A 472 1.05 3.80 34.29
N PRO A 473 1.03 3.19 33.08
CA PRO A 473 1.46 1.81 32.94
C PRO A 473 2.90 1.69 33.43
N HIS A 474 3.13 0.77 34.38
CA HIS A 474 4.42 0.62 35.04
C HIS A 474 5.46 0.09 34.03
N PRO A 475 6.71 0.61 33.99
CA PRO A 475 7.67 0.32 32.92
C PRO A 475 8.18 -1.13 32.81
N ARG A 476 7.80 -2.03 33.73
CA ARG A 476 8.46 -3.34 33.90
C ARG A 476 8.04 -4.44 32.92
N HIS A 477 7.18 -4.19 31.93
CA HIS A 477 6.68 -5.24 31.01
C HIS A 477 6.84 -4.98 29.51
N MET A 478 7.75 -4.09 29.09
CA MET A 478 8.04 -3.83 27.67
C MET A 478 9.54 -3.88 27.31
N ALA A 479 10.30 -4.77 27.96
CA ALA A 479 11.67 -5.10 27.54
C ALA A 479 11.68 -6.34 26.64
#